data_AF-A0A368EZW8-F1
#
_entry.id   AF-A0A368EZW8-F1
#
_cell.length_a   1.000
_cell.length_b   1.000
_cell.length_c   1.000
_cell.angle_alpha   90.00
_cell.angle_beta   90.00
_cell.angle_gamma   90.00
#
_symmetry.space_group_name_H-M   'P 1'
#
loop_
_entity.id
_entity.type
_entity.pdbx_description
1 polymer ?
#
loop_
_entity_poly.entity_id
_entity_poly.type
_entity_poly.pdbx_seq_one_letter_code
_entity_poly.pdbx_strand_id
1 'polypeptide(L)' 'MPIDYSKWKAIEVSDDEDDTHPNIDTPSLFRWRHQARLERMAEKKQKREEIEKNKATSNNKIEV' A
#
# COMPACT_ATOMS: atom_id res chain seq x y z
N MET A 1 18.47 -11.74 -24.23
CA MET A 1 18.09 -10.74 -23.20
C MET A 1 17.87 -11.48 -21.89
N PRO A 2 18.48 -11.05 -20.78
CA PRO A 2 18.17 -11.61 -19.46
C PRO A 2 16.70 -11.34 -19.13
N ILE A 3 16.01 -12.32 -18.54
CA ILE A 3 14.64 -12.16 -18.06
C ILE A 3 14.70 -11.47 -16.69
N ASP A 4 14.01 -10.34 -16.55
CA ASP A 4 13.93 -9.59 -15.30
C ASP A 4 12.69 -9.95 -14.48
N TYR A 5 12.91 -10.41 -13.24
CA TYR A 5 11.88 -10.78 -12.27
C TYR A 5 11.66 -9.71 -11.18
N SER A 6 12.22 -8.51 -11.33
CA SER A 6 12.15 -7.40 -10.35
C SER A 6 10.73 -7.08 -9.87
N LYS A 7 9.73 -7.31 -10.71
CA LYS A 7 8.30 -7.09 -10.40
C LYS A 7 7.79 -7.89 -9.20
N TRP A 8 8.37 -9.05 -8.93
CA TRP A 8 7.94 -9.94 -7.83
C TRP A 8 8.73 -9.74 -6.53
N LYS A 9 9.71 -8.83 -6.50
CA LYS A 9 10.60 -8.64 -5.35
C LYS A 9 9.91 -8.05 -4.11
N ALA A 10 8.80 -7.35 -4.28
CA ALA A 10 8.15 -6.55 -3.23
C ALA A 10 6.68 -6.94 -3.01
N ILE A 11 6.39 -8.24 -3.02
CA ILE A 11 5.06 -8.74 -2.69
C ILE A 11 4.91 -8.71 -1.17
N GLU A 12 3.87 -8.03 -0.69
CA GLU A 12 3.50 -7.99 0.73
C GLU A 12 2.40 -9.03 0.99
N VAL A 13 2.66 -9.98 1.88
CA VAL A 13 1.73 -11.05 2.28
C VAL A 13 1.42 -10.87 3.77
N SER A 14 0.14 -10.70 4.13
CA SER A 14 -0.25 -10.38 5.52
C SER A 14 -0.26 -11.61 6.45
N ASP A 15 -0.40 -12.80 5.89
CA ASP A 15 -0.47 -14.12 6.53
C ASP A 15 0.78 -14.96 6.25
N ASP A 16 1.94 -14.31 6.09
CA ASP A 16 3.21 -14.98 5.87
C ASP A 16 3.62 -15.79 7.12
N GLU A 17 3.45 -17.12 7.05
CA GLU A 17 3.74 -18.05 8.15
C GLU A 17 5.24 -18.22 8.43
N ASP A 18 6.11 -17.83 7.49
CA ASP A 18 7.56 -17.85 7.69
C ASP A 18 8.06 -16.62 8.46
N ASP A 19 7.29 -15.52 8.50
CA ASP A 19 7.62 -14.27 9.21
C ASP A 19 6.92 -14.17 10.57
N THR A 20 7.31 -15.09 11.45
CA THR A 20 6.76 -15.23 12.81
C THR A 20 7.86 -15.07 13.87
N HIS A 21 7.46 -14.76 15.11
CA HIS A 21 8.39 -14.63 16.23
C HIS A 21 7.89 -15.49 17.41
N PRO A 22 8.78 -16.26 18.11
CA PRO A 22 8.37 -17.18 19.18
C PRO A 22 7.55 -16.56 20.32
N ASN A 23 7.65 -15.25 20.50
CA ASN A 23 7.01 -14.49 21.58
C ASN A 23 5.80 -13.67 21.10
N ILE A 24 5.35 -13.81 19.86
CA ILE A 24 4.23 -13.05 19.28
C ILE A 24 3.16 -14.03 18.81
N ASP A 25 1.91 -13.78 19.19
CA ASP A 25 0.76 -14.56 18.73
C ASP A 25 0.49 -14.34 17.23
N THR A 26 0.68 -15.39 16.44
CA THR A 26 0.59 -15.34 14.98
C THR A 26 -0.82 -14.98 14.46
N PRO A 27 -1.94 -15.55 14.97
CA PRO A 27 -3.28 -15.12 14.59
C PRO A 27 -3.54 -13.63 14.79
N SER A 28 -3.10 -13.06 15.91
CA SER A 28 -3.28 -11.64 16.20
C SER A 28 -2.40 -10.76 15.31
N LEU A 29 -1.15 -11.20 15.05
CA LEU A 29 -0.21 -10.51 14.17
C LEU A 29 -0.73 -10.40 12.73
N PHE A 30 -1.26 -11.48 12.16
CA PHE A 30 -1.79 -11.47 10.79
C PHE A 30 -2.99 -10.53 10.63
N ARG A 31 -3.89 -10.54 11.62
CA ARG A 31 -5.03 -9.60 11.64
C ARG A 31 -4.56 -8.15 11.67
N TRP A 32 -3.57 -7.85 12.52
CA TRP A 32 -3.02 -6.52 12.64
C TRP A 32 -2.30 -6.06 11.36
N ARG A 33 -1.48 -6.93 10.74
CA ARG A 33 -0.83 -6.66 9.44
C ARG A 33 -1.86 -6.38 8.35
N HIS A 34 -2.93 -7.17 8.29
CA HIS A 34 -4.01 -6.96 7.34
C HIS A 34 -4.71 -5.61 7.54
N GLN A 35 -5.04 -5.26 8.79
CA GLN A 35 -5.67 -3.98 9.13
C GLN A 35 -4.76 -2.80 8.74
N ALA A 36 -3.49 -2.85 9.13
CA ALA A 36 -2.53 -1.80 8.80
C ALA A 36 -2.34 -1.63 7.28
N ARG A 37 -2.42 -2.73 6.51
CA ARG A 37 -2.41 -2.68 5.04
C ARG A 37 -3.65 -1.98 4.48
N LEU A 38 -4.84 -2.28 5.00
CA LEU A 38 -6.09 -1.62 4.58
C LEU A 38 -6.07 -0.12 4.89
N GLU A 39 -5.60 0.26 6.08
CA GLU A 39 -5.46 1.66 6.48
C GLU A 39 -4.51 2.42 5.54
N ARG A 40 -3.30 1.88 5.28
CA ARG A 40 -2.36 2.47 4.31
C ARG A 40 -2.97 2.61 2.91
N MET A 41 -3.73 1.62 2.45
CA MET A 41 -4.39 1.66 1.14
C MET A 41 -5.49 2.72 1.09
N ALA A 42 -6.27 2.87 2.16
CA ALA A 42 -7.30 3.90 2.27
C ALA A 42 -6.68 5.30 2.28
N GLU A 43 -5.64 5.53 3.08
CA GLU A 43 -4.92 6.81 3.11
C GLU A 43 -4.30 7.14 1.75
N LYS A 44 -3.66 6.16 1.11
CA LYS A 44 -3.03 6.36 -0.21
C LYS A 44 -4.07 6.70 -1.27
N LYS A 45 -5.26 6.08 -1.20
CA LYS A 45 -6.39 6.40 -2.08
C LYS A 45 -6.87 7.84 -1.84
N GLN A 46 -7.11 8.23 -0.59
CA GLN A 46 -7.55 9.59 -0.25
C GLN A 46 -6.54 10.64 -0.71
N LYS A 47 -5.25 10.45 -0.42
CA LYS A 47 -4.17 11.34 -0.87
C LYS A 47 -4.12 11.46 -2.40
N ARG A 48 -4.29 10.34 -3.11
CA ARG A 48 -4.33 10.35 -4.58
C ARG A 48 -5.51 11.17 -5.12
N GLU A 49 -6.70 10.97 -4.56
CA GLU A 49 -7.90 11.72 -4.95
C GLU A 49 -7.75 13.23 -4.67
N GLU A 50 -7.17 13.60 -3.54
CA GLU A 50 -6.90 15.00 -3.19
C GLU A 50 -5.91 15.64 -4.17
N ILE A 51 -4.81 14.95 -4.48
CA ILE A 51 -3.83 15.43 -5.46
C ILE A 51 -4.47 15.60 -6.84
N GLU A 52 -5.33 14.67 -7.26
CA GLU A 52 -6.01 14.74 -8.55
C GLU A 52 -6.99 15.92 -8.63
N LYS A 53 -7.77 16.15 -7.57
CA LYS A 53 -8.64 17.33 -7.45
C LYS A 53 -7.85 18.63 -7.49
N ASN A 54 -6.74 18.71 -6.75
CA ASN A 54 -5.88 19.89 -6.72
C ASN A 54 -5.22 20.15 -8.08
N LYS A 55 -4.81 19.10 -8.79
CA LYS A 55 -4.27 19.20 -10.15
C LYS A 55 -5.34 19.71 -11.13
N ALA A 56 -6.56 19.19 -11.07
CA ALA A 56 -7.65 19.64 -11.95
C ALA A 56 -8.01 21.11 -11.73
N THR A 57 -8.14 21.54 -10.46
CA THR A 57 -8.41 22.94 -10.15
C THR A 57 -7.28 23.88 -10.54
N SER A 58 -6.02 23.45 -10.40
CA SER A 58 -4.85 24.23 -10.82
C SER A 58 -4.79 24.40 -12.32
N ASN A 59 -5.02 23.33 -13.09
CA ASN A 59 -5.07 23.39 -14.55
C ASN A 59 -6.18 24.35 -15.03
N ASN A 60 -7.39 24.25 -14.47
CA ASN A 60 -8.49 25.14 -14.82
C ASN A 60 -8.18 26.63 -14.54
N LYS A 61 -7.35 26.93 -13.53
CA LYS A 61 -6.92 28.32 -13.23
C LYS A 61 -5.83 28.84 -14.17
N ILE A 62 -5.09 27.95 -14.83
CA ILE A 62 -4.04 28.32 -15.78
C ILE A 62 -4.63 28.54 -17.18
N GLU A 63 -5.71 27.86 -17.51
CA GLU A 63 -6.41 27.98 -18.80
C GLU A 63 -7.36 29.19 -18.90
N VAL A 64 -7.55 29.95 -17.81
CA VAL A 64 -8.34 31.20 -17.73
C VAL A 64 -7.39 32.40 -17.61
#